data_AF-A0A919UIN1-F1
#
_entry.id   AF-A0A919UIN1-F1
#
_cell.length_a   1.000
_cell.length_b   1.000
_cell.length_c   1.000
_cell.angle_alpha   90.00
_cell.angle_beta   90.00
_cell.angle_gamma   90.00
#
_symmetry.space_group_name_H-M   'P 1'
#
loop_
_entity.id
_entity.type
_entity.pdbx_description
1 polymer ?
#
loop_
_entity_poly.entity_id
_entity_poly.type
_entity_poly.pdbx_seq_one_letter_code
_entity_poly.pdbx_strand_id
1 'polypeptide(L)'
;MPLTLQFAGRLHAWFGESGVEIVAVMAGTRGRRRRRVREGRQDRVLARANLLRGPKPGRRGRLADADRPGKVAWFAVVLGIVLGVVLLANGTERWYDHLVIQQRGQPAVAHIVGVDNGGKGVWVQVRFTTGAGMEVVTEVPDPPTDARLTLGGEIPVRYDPDDPKGRVTFAGDDQAVISRWFFIVSGTVLLGLSGFAAVTRLRTTRRPA
;
A
#
# COMPACT_ATOMS: atom_id res chain seq x y z
N MET A 1 21.14 -4.96 -23.41
CA MET A 1 21.18 -5.05 -21.93
C MET A 1 20.50 -3.80 -21.36
N PRO A 2 19.27 -3.91 -20.83
CA PRO A 2 18.53 -2.73 -20.39
C PRO A 2 18.86 -2.37 -18.93
N LEU A 3 19.16 -1.09 -18.71
CA LEU A 3 19.53 -0.48 -17.42
C LEU A 3 18.39 -0.43 -16.38
N THR A 4 17.21 -0.97 -16.69
CA THR A 4 16.02 -0.91 -15.82
C THR A 4 16.01 -1.98 -14.72
N LEU A 5 16.70 -3.11 -14.91
CA LEU A 5 16.73 -4.21 -13.92
C LEU A 5 17.60 -3.91 -12.69
N GLN A 6 18.56 -2.99 -12.77
CA GLN A 6 19.43 -2.66 -11.63
C GLN A 6 18.74 -1.80 -10.55
N PHE A 7 17.67 -1.08 -10.90
CA PHE A 7 16.99 -0.21 -9.94
C PHE A 7 15.98 -0.98 -9.06
N ALA A 8 15.35 -2.02 -9.60
CA ALA A 8 14.38 -2.85 -8.85
C ALA A 8 15.05 -3.70 -7.76
N GLY A 9 16.22 -4.30 -8.05
CA GLY A 9 16.96 -5.12 -7.09
C GLY A 9 17.47 -4.33 -5.87
N ARG A 10 17.74 -3.03 -6.02
CA ARG A 10 18.26 -2.19 -4.93
C ARG A 10 17.18 -1.64 -3.99
N LEU A 11 15.94 -1.50 -4.48
CA LEU A 11 14.82 -1.07 -3.64
C LEU A 11 14.27 -2.21 -2.77
N HIS A 12 14.34 -3.46 -3.23
CA HIS A 12 13.88 -4.61 -2.45
C HIS A 12 14.79 -4.92 -1.25
N ALA A 13 16.08 -4.62 -1.35
CA ALA A 13 17.03 -4.75 -0.22
C ALA A 13 16.85 -3.68 0.86
N TRP A 14 16.20 -2.55 0.56
CA TRP A 14 16.03 -1.45 1.52
C TRP A 14 14.73 -1.58 2.36
N PHE A 15 13.72 -2.30 1.83
CA PHE A 15 12.44 -2.53 2.52
C PHE A 15 12.36 -3.86 3.30
N GLY A 16 13.37 -4.73 3.19
CA GLY A 16 13.35 -6.07 3.80
C GLY A 16 13.56 -6.13 5.32
N GLU A 17 14.12 -5.09 5.95
CA GLU A 17 14.50 -5.13 7.37
C GLU A 17 13.67 -4.21 8.31
N SER A 18 12.85 -3.31 7.78
CA SER A 18 12.13 -2.31 8.61
C SER A 18 10.66 -2.65 8.90
N GLY A 19 10.23 -3.88 8.60
CA GLY A 19 8.82 -4.27 8.54
C GLY A 19 8.25 -5.06 9.72
N VAL A 20 8.59 -4.80 10.99
CA VAL A 20 7.88 -5.46 12.14
C VAL A 20 7.62 -4.56 13.38
N GLU A 21 8.13 -3.33 13.49
CA GLU A 21 7.99 -2.53 14.74
C GLU A 21 6.86 -1.47 14.76
N ILE A 22 5.70 -1.70 14.13
CA ILE A 22 4.55 -0.76 14.23
C ILE A 22 3.30 -1.39 14.89
N VAL A 23 3.46 -2.46 15.68
CA VAL A 23 2.33 -3.03 16.45
C VAL A 23 2.70 -3.17 17.93
N ALA A 24 2.98 -2.05 18.60
CA ALA A 24 3.10 -2.01 20.06
C ALA A 24 2.81 -0.62 20.65
N VAL A 25 1.71 0.05 20.27
CA VAL A 25 1.28 1.32 20.91
C VAL A 25 -0.20 1.31 21.32
N MET A 26 -0.82 0.14 21.52
CA MET A 26 -2.23 0.03 21.92
C MET A 26 -2.50 -0.86 23.15
N ALA A 27 -1.57 -0.94 24.09
CA ALA A 27 -1.80 -1.60 25.38
C ALA A 27 -1.40 -0.68 26.55
N GLY A 28 -2.18 0.37 26.83
CA GLY A 28 -1.79 1.33 27.86
C GLY A 28 -2.84 2.33 28.34
N THR A 29 -4.14 2.03 28.32
CA THR A 29 -5.19 3.00 28.72
C THR A 29 -6.25 2.46 29.68
N ARG A 30 -5.93 1.49 30.55
CA ARG A 30 -6.87 1.00 31.60
C ARG A 30 -6.56 1.38 33.05
N GLY A 31 -5.63 2.31 33.31
CA GLY A 31 -5.14 2.59 34.67
C GLY A 31 -5.55 3.92 35.35
N ARG A 32 -6.50 4.71 34.84
CA ARG A 32 -6.76 6.08 35.35
C ARG A 32 -8.19 6.35 35.86
N ARG A 33 -8.85 5.38 36.47
CA ARG A 33 -10.23 5.55 36.99
C ARG A 33 -10.42 5.37 38.51
N ARG A 34 -9.35 5.43 39.31
CA ARG A 34 -9.44 5.28 40.80
C ARG A 34 -8.78 6.40 41.62
N ARG A 35 -8.56 7.60 41.05
CA ARG A 35 -7.96 8.73 41.79
C ARG A 35 -8.85 9.97 41.94
N ARG A 36 -10.16 9.87 41.68
CA ARG A 36 -11.11 11.01 41.80
C ARG A 36 -12.10 10.90 42.98
N VAL A 37 -11.68 10.37 44.13
CA VAL A 37 -12.56 10.31 45.32
C VAL A 37 -11.92 10.95 46.56
N ARG A 38 -10.64 11.31 46.56
CA ARG A 38 -9.98 11.96 47.72
C ARG A 38 -9.72 13.48 47.59
N GLU A 39 -9.96 14.09 46.43
CA GLU A 39 -9.72 15.52 46.20
C GLU A 39 -10.94 16.42 46.46
N GLY A 40 -12.08 15.89 46.91
CA GLY A 40 -13.31 16.68 47.12
C GLY A 40 -13.34 17.57 48.37
N ARG A 41 -12.33 17.51 49.25
CA ARG A 41 -12.35 18.23 50.54
C ARG A 41 -11.29 19.33 50.70
N GLN A 42 -10.21 19.32 49.92
CA GLN A 42 -9.17 20.36 50.02
C GLN A 42 -9.44 21.59 49.14
N ASP A 43 -10.24 21.46 48.07
CA ASP A 43 -10.54 22.58 47.17
C ASP A 43 -11.41 23.67 47.80
N ARG A 44 -12.15 23.37 48.87
CA ARG A 44 -13.01 24.38 49.54
C ARG A 44 -12.23 25.37 50.40
N VAL A 45 -11.01 25.04 50.86
CA VAL A 45 -10.21 25.97 51.69
C VAL A 45 -9.33 26.87 50.82
N LEU A 46 -8.89 26.40 49.65
CA LEU A 46 -8.07 27.19 48.73
C LEU A 46 -8.87 28.13 47.82
N ALA A 47 -10.18 27.90 47.66
CA ALA A 47 -11.06 28.77 46.87
C ALA A 47 -11.24 30.17 47.49
N ARG A 48 -11.11 30.32 48.82
CA ARG A 48 -11.33 31.61 49.50
C ARG A 48 -10.12 32.55 49.47
N ALA A 49 -8.91 32.03 49.23
CA ALA A 49 -7.69 32.83 49.16
C ALA A 49 -7.40 33.41 47.76
N ASN A 50 -8.06 32.92 46.71
CA ASN A 50 -7.77 33.31 45.32
C ASN A 50 -8.68 34.43 44.76
N LEU A 51 -9.63 34.96 45.54
CA LEU A 51 -10.52 36.06 45.10
C LEU A 51 -9.82 37.42 44.98
N LEU A 52 -8.58 37.55 45.44
CA LEU A 52 -7.78 38.79 45.35
C LEU A 52 -6.67 38.75 44.29
N ARG A 53 -6.51 37.63 43.56
CA ARG A 53 -5.62 37.58 42.40
C ARG A 53 -6.46 37.76 41.15
N GLY A 54 -6.31 38.92 40.52
CA GLY A 54 -6.91 39.23 39.22
C GLY A 54 -6.70 38.12 38.19
N PRO A 55 -7.53 38.08 37.12
CA PRO A 55 -7.56 37.00 36.15
C PRO A 55 -6.15 36.68 35.68
N LYS A 56 -5.66 35.50 36.07
CA LYS A 56 -4.35 35.00 35.67
C LYS A 56 -4.32 35.09 34.14
N PRO A 57 -3.46 35.91 33.53
CA PRO A 57 -3.46 36.09 32.08
C PRO A 57 -3.40 34.71 31.47
N GLY A 58 -4.45 34.42 30.72
CA GLY A 58 -4.83 33.08 30.34
C GLY A 58 -3.61 32.38 29.76
N ARG A 59 -3.40 31.16 30.23
CA ARG A 59 -2.54 30.15 29.61
C ARG A 59 -3.16 29.81 28.25
N ARG A 60 -3.20 30.80 27.33
CA ARG A 60 -3.61 30.66 25.94
C ARG A 60 -2.72 29.56 25.39
N GLY A 61 -3.40 28.52 24.91
CA GLY A 61 -2.88 27.18 24.85
C GLY A 61 -1.57 27.12 24.09
N ARG A 62 -0.60 26.45 24.73
CA ARG A 62 0.58 25.86 24.12
C ARG A 62 0.23 24.70 23.15
N LEU A 63 -0.94 24.80 22.51
CA LEU A 63 -1.43 23.96 21.42
C LEU A 63 -1.23 24.66 20.06
N ALA A 64 -0.83 25.94 20.05
CA ALA A 64 -0.51 26.68 18.84
C ALA A 64 0.89 26.38 18.27
N ASP A 65 1.72 25.54 18.92
CA ASP A 65 3.03 25.14 18.38
C ASP A 65 2.98 23.88 17.50
N ALA A 66 1.79 23.30 17.31
CA ALA A 66 1.56 22.36 16.20
C ALA A 66 1.51 23.09 14.83
N ASP A 67 1.42 24.42 14.83
CA ASP A 67 1.50 25.28 13.64
C ASP A 67 2.95 25.48 13.15
N ARG A 68 3.65 24.38 12.85
CA ARG A 68 4.57 24.40 11.71
C ARG A 68 3.87 23.78 10.50
N PRO A 69 2.78 24.38 9.97
CA PRO A 69 2.05 23.86 8.82
C PRO A 69 2.98 23.72 7.59
N GLY A 70 4.08 24.48 7.58
CA GLY A 70 5.25 24.33 6.72
C GLY A 70 5.65 22.87 6.47
N LYS A 71 6.08 22.21 7.54
CA LYS A 71 6.80 20.92 7.45
C LYS A 71 5.85 19.74 7.23
N VAL A 72 4.73 19.71 7.94
CA VAL A 72 3.75 18.61 7.84
C VAL A 72 3.14 18.56 6.43
N ALA A 73 2.76 19.71 5.86
CA ALA A 73 2.20 19.73 4.51
C ALA A 73 3.24 19.38 3.43
N TRP A 74 4.51 19.73 3.60
CA TRP A 74 5.57 19.30 2.67
C TRP A 74 5.81 17.79 2.73
N PHE A 75 5.83 17.22 3.93
CA PHE A 75 5.94 15.78 4.11
C PHE A 75 4.79 15.02 3.43
N ALA A 76 3.55 15.50 3.59
CA ALA A 76 2.39 14.91 2.93
C ALA A 76 2.50 14.94 1.40
N VAL A 77 2.99 16.05 0.81
CA VAL A 77 3.21 16.16 -0.64
C VAL A 77 4.28 15.17 -1.11
N VAL A 78 5.43 15.11 -0.43
CA VAL A 78 6.51 14.17 -0.80
C VAL A 78 6.02 12.72 -0.68
N LEU A 79 5.32 12.38 0.40
CA LEU A 79 4.76 11.05 0.60
C LEU A 79 3.73 10.70 -0.50
N GLY A 80 2.85 11.64 -0.85
CA GLY A 80 1.89 11.47 -1.94
C GLY A 80 2.56 11.24 -3.29
N ILE A 81 3.65 11.97 -3.59
CA ILE A 81 4.44 11.76 -4.81
C ILE A 81 5.07 10.37 -4.82
N VAL A 82 5.74 9.97 -3.74
CA VAL A 82 6.40 8.66 -3.64
C VAL A 82 5.38 7.53 -3.79
N LEU A 83 4.27 7.59 -3.06
CA LEU A 83 3.19 6.59 -3.18
C LEU A 83 2.60 6.56 -4.59
N GLY A 84 2.39 7.73 -5.21
CA GLY A 84 1.86 7.82 -6.58
C GLY A 84 2.79 7.16 -7.60
N VAL A 85 4.09 7.40 -7.50
CA VAL A 85 5.10 6.77 -8.38
C VAL A 85 5.13 5.25 -8.16
N VAL A 86 5.11 4.79 -6.91
CA VAL A 86 5.12 3.34 -6.60
C VAL A 86 3.87 2.64 -7.14
N LEU A 87 2.68 3.24 -6.97
CA LEU A 87 1.44 2.68 -7.51
C LEU A 87 1.46 2.64 -9.04
N LEU A 88 1.97 3.69 -9.68
CA LEU A 88 2.07 3.76 -11.14
C LEU A 88 3.08 2.74 -11.69
N ALA A 89 4.25 2.58 -11.05
CA ALA A 89 5.26 1.60 -11.44
C ALA A 89 4.71 0.17 -11.37
N ASN A 90 4.08 -0.20 -10.25
CA ASN A 90 3.45 -1.51 -10.10
C ASN A 90 2.30 -1.73 -11.09
N GLY A 91 1.48 -0.70 -11.35
CA GLY A 91 0.38 -0.77 -12.32
C GLY A 91 0.89 -0.97 -13.76
N THR A 92 1.95 -0.26 -14.15
CA THR A 92 2.53 -0.33 -15.51
C THR A 92 3.23 -1.66 -15.77
N GLU A 93 3.96 -2.20 -14.80
CA GLU A 93 4.60 -3.53 -14.91
C GLU A 93 3.55 -4.62 -15.13
N ARG A 94 2.51 -4.67 -14.28
CA ARG A 94 1.40 -5.63 -14.43
C ARG A 94 0.63 -5.46 -15.73
N TRP A 95 0.49 -4.24 -16.22
CA TRP A 95 -0.14 -3.96 -17.50
C TRP A 95 0.70 -4.49 -18.67
N TYR A 96 2.02 -4.29 -18.61
CA TYR A 96 2.93 -4.77 -19.64
C TYR A 96 2.92 -6.30 -19.74
N ASP A 97 3.01 -7.00 -18.61
CA ASP A 97 2.95 -8.47 -18.60
C ASP A 97 1.63 -8.99 -19.18
N HIS A 98 0.52 -8.31 -18.89
CA HIS A 98 -0.77 -8.68 -19.47
C HIS A 98 -0.84 -8.48 -20.98
N LEU A 99 -0.37 -7.33 -21.48
CA LEU A 99 -0.32 -7.06 -22.93
C LEU A 99 0.54 -8.09 -23.65
N VAL A 100 1.67 -8.45 -23.05
CA VAL A 100 2.57 -9.47 -23.58
C VAL A 100 1.85 -10.81 -23.68
N ILE A 101 1.20 -11.27 -22.61
CA ILE A 101 0.46 -12.54 -22.63
C ILE A 101 -0.74 -12.49 -23.59
N GLN A 102 -1.42 -11.35 -23.74
CA GLN A 102 -2.50 -11.22 -24.73
C GLN A 102 -2.00 -11.35 -26.18
N GLN A 103 -0.84 -10.76 -26.50
CA GLN A 103 -0.32 -10.71 -27.87
C GLN A 103 0.35 -12.02 -28.30
N ARG A 104 1.14 -12.63 -27.40
CA ARG A 104 1.97 -13.81 -27.73
C ARG A 104 1.75 -15.01 -26.81
N GLY A 105 0.82 -14.91 -25.87
CA GLY A 105 0.56 -15.98 -24.92
C GLY A 105 -0.01 -17.22 -25.61
N GLN A 106 0.65 -18.35 -25.42
CA GLN A 106 0.20 -19.63 -25.93
C GLN A 106 -0.73 -20.30 -24.91
N PRO A 107 -1.85 -20.88 -25.36
CA PRO A 107 -2.72 -21.66 -24.48
C PRO A 107 -2.03 -22.97 -24.08
N ALA A 108 -2.21 -23.38 -22.82
CA ALA A 108 -1.84 -24.69 -22.32
C ALA A 108 -2.87 -25.17 -21.29
N VAL A 109 -2.92 -26.49 -21.07
CA VAL A 109 -3.67 -27.10 -19.98
C VAL A 109 -2.69 -27.36 -18.85
N ALA A 110 -2.96 -26.80 -17.67
CA ALA A 110 -2.13 -26.98 -16.49
C ALA A 110 -2.83 -27.83 -15.45
N HIS A 111 -2.06 -28.69 -14.79
CA HIS A 111 -2.50 -29.49 -13.66
C HIS A 111 -2.20 -28.75 -12.36
N ILE A 112 -3.19 -28.65 -11.47
CA ILE A 112 -3.03 -28.04 -10.15
C ILE A 112 -2.23 -29.00 -9.26
N VAL A 113 -1.02 -28.61 -8.86
CA VAL A 113 -0.16 -29.41 -7.98
C VAL A 113 -0.22 -28.96 -6.53
N GLY A 114 -0.59 -27.71 -6.28
CA GLY A 114 -0.72 -27.15 -4.94
C GLY A 114 -1.70 -25.98 -4.93
N VAL A 115 -2.38 -25.80 -3.80
CA VAL A 115 -3.21 -24.61 -3.55
C VAL A 115 -2.78 -24.08 -2.18
N ASP A 116 -2.21 -22.87 -2.17
CA ASP A 116 -1.85 -22.17 -0.95
C ASP A 116 -2.86 -21.04 -0.70
N ASN A 117 -3.61 -21.19 0.38
CA ASN A 117 -4.56 -20.19 0.87
C ASN A 117 -3.85 -19.27 1.86
N GLY A 118 -2.92 -18.46 1.35
CA GLY A 118 -2.23 -17.45 2.14
C GLY A 118 -3.17 -16.33 2.60
N GLY A 119 -2.87 -15.68 3.73
CA GLY A 119 -3.71 -14.61 4.28
C GLY A 119 -3.87 -13.35 3.41
N LYS A 120 -3.18 -13.25 2.26
CA LYS A 120 -3.24 -12.12 1.32
C LYS A 120 -3.87 -12.48 -0.03
N GLY A 121 -4.25 -13.75 -0.26
CA GLY A 121 -4.77 -14.23 -1.54
C GLY A 121 -4.54 -15.73 -1.73
N VAL A 122 -5.19 -16.29 -2.73
CA VAL A 122 -5.04 -17.70 -3.11
C VAL A 122 -3.95 -17.80 -4.18
N TRP A 123 -2.96 -18.64 -3.93
CA TRP A 123 -1.90 -18.96 -4.88
C TRP A 123 -2.08 -20.40 -5.33
N VAL A 124 -2.07 -20.63 -6.65
CA VAL A 124 -2.22 -21.96 -7.21
C VAL A 124 -0.91 -22.35 -7.85
N GLN A 125 -0.26 -23.37 -7.32
CA GLN A 125 0.89 -23.97 -7.95
C GLN A 125 0.38 -24.90 -9.06
N VAL A 126 0.78 -24.61 -10.29
CA VAL A 126 0.35 -25.32 -11.49
C VAL A 126 1.54 -25.92 -12.21
N ARG A 127 1.30 -27.03 -12.91
CA ARG A 127 2.28 -27.75 -13.70
C ARG A 127 1.74 -27.98 -15.10
N PHE A 128 2.47 -27.57 -16.11
CA PHE A 128 2.06 -27.73 -17.51
C PHE A 128 3.27 -28.00 -18.40
N THR A 129 2.99 -28.51 -19.60
CA THR A 129 4.00 -28.75 -20.63
C THR A 129 3.88 -27.67 -21.70
N THR A 130 4.99 -26.98 -22.00
CA THR A 130 5.02 -25.98 -23.07
C THR A 130 4.92 -26.63 -24.45
N GLY A 131 4.69 -25.83 -25.49
CA GLY A 131 4.70 -26.28 -26.88
C GLY A 131 6.05 -26.86 -27.33
N ALA A 132 7.13 -26.50 -26.62
CA ALA A 132 8.47 -27.07 -26.82
C ALA A 132 8.70 -28.40 -26.07
N GLY A 133 7.70 -28.92 -25.35
CA GLY A 133 7.83 -30.14 -24.55
C GLY A 133 8.50 -29.94 -23.19
N MET A 134 8.74 -28.70 -22.76
CA MET A 134 9.35 -28.42 -21.45
C MET A 134 8.27 -28.46 -20.35
N GLU A 135 8.50 -29.24 -19.30
CA GLU A 135 7.64 -29.24 -18.12
C GLU A 135 7.98 -28.04 -17.21
N VAL A 136 6.96 -27.28 -16.84
CA VAL A 136 7.11 -26.07 -16.04
C VAL A 136 6.17 -26.15 -14.85
N VAL A 137 6.73 -25.90 -13.66
CA VAL A 137 5.99 -25.72 -12.41
C VAL A 137 6.12 -24.27 -11.98
N THR A 138 5.01 -23.58 -11.77
CA THR A 138 4.99 -22.19 -11.36
C THR A 138 3.78 -21.87 -10.48
N GLU A 139 3.85 -20.76 -9.76
CA GLU A 139 2.75 -20.25 -8.93
C GLU A 139 1.99 -19.19 -9.70
N VAL A 140 0.68 -19.35 -9.78
CA VAL A 140 -0.22 -18.38 -10.43
C VAL A 140 -1.11 -17.75 -9.35
N PRO A 141 -1.02 -16.42 -9.14
CA PRO A 141 -1.89 -15.71 -8.21
C PRO A 141 -3.31 -15.59 -8.75
N ASP A 142 -4.25 -15.30 -7.85
CA ASP A 142 -5.59 -14.80 -8.16
C ASP A 142 -6.37 -15.72 -9.14
N PRO A 143 -6.64 -16.99 -8.76
CA PRO A 143 -7.49 -17.86 -9.57
C PRO A 143 -8.89 -17.25 -9.77
N PRO A 144 -9.56 -17.58 -10.89
CA PRO A 144 -10.93 -17.12 -11.14
C PRO A 144 -11.82 -17.51 -9.96
N THR A 145 -12.67 -16.58 -9.53
CA THR A 145 -13.49 -16.77 -8.31
C THR A 145 -14.46 -17.95 -8.44
N ASP A 146 -14.83 -18.31 -9.67
CA ASP A 146 -15.71 -19.42 -10.03
C ASP A 146 -14.96 -20.73 -10.35
N ALA A 147 -13.63 -20.71 -10.43
CA ALA A 147 -12.84 -21.91 -10.71
C ALA A 147 -12.86 -22.89 -9.54
N ARG A 148 -13.19 -24.15 -9.82
CA ARG A 148 -13.05 -25.23 -8.84
C ARG A 148 -11.58 -25.65 -8.73
N LEU A 149 -10.92 -25.21 -7.66
CA LEU A 149 -9.52 -25.53 -7.39
C LEU A 149 -9.41 -26.89 -6.70
N THR A 150 -9.34 -27.96 -7.48
CA THR A 150 -9.08 -29.31 -6.99
C THR A 150 -7.67 -29.73 -7.32
N LEU A 151 -6.93 -30.29 -6.35
CA LEU A 151 -5.61 -30.87 -6.57
C LEU A 151 -5.68 -31.97 -7.65
N GLY A 152 -4.75 -31.94 -8.60
CA GLY A 152 -4.75 -32.78 -9.79
C GLY A 152 -5.74 -32.36 -10.88
N GLY A 153 -6.61 -31.38 -10.61
CA GLY A 153 -7.53 -30.81 -11.59
C GLY A 153 -6.80 -30.08 -12.71
N GLU A 154 -7.45 -29.98 -13.86
CA GLU A 154 -6.95 -29.26 -15.03
C GLU A 154 -7.54 -27.85 -15.06
N ILE A 155 -6.71 -26.87 -15.39
CA ILE A 155 -7.13 -25.48 -15.58
C ILE A 155 -6.47 -24.91 -16.85
N PRO A 156 -7.23 -24.22 -17.71
CA PRO A 156 -6.65 -23.61 -18.89
C PRO A 156 -5.83 -22.39 -18.49
N VAL A 157 -4.60 -22.33 -18.97
CA VAL A 157 -3.66 -21.22 -18.73
C VAL A 157 -3.14 -20.66 -20.05
N ARG A 158 -2.64 -19.43 -20.02
CA ARG A 158 -1.84 -18.85 -21.09
C ARG A 158 -0.47 -18.48 -20.52
N TYR A 159 0.57 -18.81 -21.26
CA TYR A 159 1.95 -18.54 -20.85
C TYR A 159 2.73 -17.85 -21.97
N ASP A 160 3.73 -17.06 -21.60
CA ASP A 160 4.69 -16.48 -22.54
C ASP A 160 5.78 -17.53 -22.88
N PRO A 161 5.95 -17.95 -24.15
CA PRO A 161 6.98 -18.94 -24.49
C PRO A 161 8.41 -18.45 -24.23
N ASP A 162 8.64 -17.13 -24.20
CA ASP A 162 9.95 -16.55 -23.89
C ASP A 162 10.27 -16.57 -22.39
N ASP A 163 9.25 -16.62 -21.53
CA ASP A 163 9.36 -16.69 -20.07
C ASP A 163 8.21 -17.53 -19.48
N PRO A 164 8.27 -18.86 -19.64
CA PRO A 164 7.15 -19.73 -19.25
C PRO A 164 7.00 -19.88 -17.74
N LYS A 165 7.97 -19.43 -16.94
CA LYS A 165 7.92 -19.47 -15.48
C LYS A 165 7.39 -18.17 -14.88
N GLY A 166 7.83 -17.02 -15.39
CA GLY A 166 7.48 -15.72 -14.84
C GLY A 166 6.15 -15.16 -15.34
N ARG A 167 5.69 -15.58 -16.52
CA ARG A 167 4.50 -15.00 -17.17
C ARG A 167 3.46 -16.05 -17.51
N VAL A 168 2.67 -16.41 -16.51
CA VAL A 168 1.55 -17.35 -16.63
C VAL A 168 0.30 -16.74 -16.02
N THR A 169 -0.83 -16.86 -16.72
CA THR A 169 -2.15 -16.37 -16.26
C THR A 169 -3.23 -17.40 -16.60
N PHE A 170 -4.35 -17.37 -15.89
CA PHE A 170 -5.51 -18.17 -16.23
C PHE A 170 -6.14 -17.71 -17.56
N ALA A 171 -6.59 -18.67 -18.38
CA ALA A 171 -7.30 -18.34 -19.60
C ALA A 171 -8.70 -17.80 -19.26
N GLY A 172 -9.03 -16.59 -19.74
CA GLY A 172 -10.32 -15.93 -19.47
C GLY A 172 -10.32 -14.97 -18.28
N ASP A 173 -9.17 -14.72 -17.66
CA ASP A 173 -9.06 -13.70 -16.61
C ASP A 173 -9.05 -12.27 -17.19
N ASP A 174 -10.24 -11.78 -17.52
CA ASP A 174 -10.50 -10.37 -17.83
C ASP A 174 -10.76 -9.56 -16.55
N GLN A 175 -10.93 -10.21 -15.40
CA GLN A 175 -11.29 -9.56 -14.14
C GLN A 175 -10.12 -8.76 -13.56
N ALA A 176 -8.88 -9.20 -13.83
CA ALA A 176 -7.66 -8.46 -13.47
C ALA A 176 -7.52 -7.10 -14.18
N VAL A 177 -8.31 -6.80 -15.22
CA VAL A 177 -8.25 -5.50 -15.92
C VAL A 177 -8.69 -4.36 -15.00
N ILE A 178 -9.76 -4.54 -14.22
CA ILE A 178 -10.35 -3.47 -13.39
C ILE A 178 -9.40 -3.09 -12.24
N SER A 179 -8.83 -4.08 -11.55
CA SER A 179 -7.90 -3.82 -10.44
C SER A 179 -6.62 -3.12 -10.92
N ARG A 180 -6.13 -3.44 -12.13
CA ARG A 180 -4.97 -2.78 -12.73
C ARG A 180 -5.24 -1.31 -13.06
N TRP A 181 -6.39 -1.00 -13.66
CA TRP A 181 -6.81 0.39 -13.90
C TRP A 181 -6.92 1.19 -12.61
N PHE A 182 -7.38 0.57 -11.52
CA PHE A 182 -7.45 1.23 -10.23
C PHE A 182 -6.08 1.75 -9.76
N PHE A 183 -4.99 0.97 -9.91
CA PHE A 183 -3.65 1.42 -9.54
C PHE A 183 -3.15 2.60 -10.39
N ILE A 184 -3.38 2.55 -11.71
CA ILE A 184 -2.95 3.62 -12.63
C ILE A 184 -3.73 4.91 -12.35
N VAL A 185 -5.06 4.82 -12.22
CA VAL A 185 -5.93 5.98 -11.97
C VAL A 185 -5.65 6.55 -10.58
N SER A 186 -5.58 5.73 -9.53
CA SER A 186 -5.28 6.20 -8.17
C SER A 186 -3.89 6.83 -8.07
N GLY A 187 -2.87 6.22 -8.68
CA GLY A 187 -1.52 6.78 -8.76
C GLY A 187 -1.50 8.14 -9.46
N THR A 188 -2.17 8.25 -10.62
CA THR A 188 -2.25 9.50 -11.40
C THR A 188 -2.97 10.60 -10.64
N VAL A 189 -4.11 10.29 -10.01
CA VAL A 189 -4.88 11.24 -9.20
C VAL A 189 -4.04 11.72 -8.01
N LEU A 190 -3.36 10.81 -7.31
CA LEU A 190 -2.53 11.15 -6.17
C LEU A 190 -1.36 12.07 -6.55
N LEU A 191 -0.70 11.79 -7.69
CA LEU A 191 0.34 12.66 -8.24
C LEU A 191 -0.21 14.03 -8.63
N GLY A 192 -1.37 14.07 -9.30
CA GLY A 192 -2.03 15.31 -9.71
C GLY A 192 -2.39 16.18 -8.51
N LEU A 193 -2.99 15.60 -7.47
CA LEU A 193 -3.34 16.30 -6.22
C LEU A 193 -2.09 16.80 -5.49
N SER A 194 -1.04 15.99 -5.40
CA SER A 194 0.22 16.37 -4.75
C SER A 194 0.92 17.51 -5.50
N GLY A 195 0.97 17.43 -6.82
CA GLY A 195 1.51 18.48 -7.68
C GLY A 195 0.71 19.77 -7.59
N PHE A 196 -0.63 19.68 -7.61
CA PHE A 196 -1.51 20.84 -7.45
C PHE A 196 -1.31 21.53 -6.09
N ALA A 197 -1.22 20.75 -5.00
CA ALA A 197 -0.93 21.27 -3.66
C ALA A 197 0.44 21.96 -3.59
N ALA A 198 1.46 21.40 -4.24
CA ALA A 198 2.77 22.03 -4.31
C ALA A 198 2.74 23.38 -5.07
N VAL A 199 2.07 23.41 -6.24
CA VAL A 199 1.98 24.62 -7.08
C VAL A 199 1.22 25.74 -6.38
N THR A 200 0.07 25.42 -5.79
CA THR A 200 -0.76 26.41 -5.06
C THR A 200 0.02 27.05 -3.91
N ARG A 201 0.79 26.25 -3.16
CA ARG A 201 1.64 26.74 -2.07
C ARG A 201 2.78 27.64 -2.53
N LEU A 202 3.40 27.33 -3.66
CA LEU A 202 4.44 28.16 -4.27
C LEU A 202 3.89 29.51 -4.76
N ARG A 203 2.62 29.57 -5.18
CA ARG A 203 1.96 30.83 -5.54
C ARG A 203 1.70 31.72 -4.34
N THR A 204 1.32 31.15 -3.20
CA THR A 204 1.03 31.94 -1.98
C THR A 204 2.28 32.62 -1.41
N THR A 205 3.46 32.01 -1.57
CA THR A 205 4.73 32.54 -1.06
C THR A 205 5.34 33.64 -1.94
N ARG A 206 4.85 33.84 -3.18
CA ARG A 206 5.37 34.82 -4.13
C ARG A 206 4.62 36.15 -4.17
N ARG A 207 3.62 36.39 -3.31
CA ARG A 207 3.02 37.73 -3.20
C ARG A 207 3.93 38.62 -2.33
N PRO A 208 4.68 39.58 -2.91
CA PRO A 208 5.36 40.60 -2.11
C PRO A 208 4.31 41.43 -1.37
N ALA A 209 4.65 41.82 -0.14
CA ALA A 209 3.87 42.77 0.66
C ALA A 209 3.93 44.17 0.04
#